data_AF-Q5TJG4-F1
#
_entry.id   AF-Q5TJG4-F1
#
_cell.length_a   1.000
_cell.length_b   1.000
_cell.length_c   1.000
_cell.angle_alpha   90.00
_cell.angle_beta   90.00
_cell.angle_gamma   90.00
#
_symmetry.space_group_name_H-M   'P 1'
#
loop_
_entity.id
_entity.type
_entity.pdbx_description
1 polymer ?
#
loop_
_entity_poly.entity_id
_entity_poly.type
_entity_poly.pdbx_seq_one_letter_code
_entity_poly.pdbx_strand_id
1 'polypeptide(L)'
;GPPGEVIQPLPIQMPKKTRRSVDGSRLMQEDEAIPAGGAPGSAGGLEEIFGSLDSLREEIEQMRRPTGTQDSPARTCQDLKLCHPELPDGEYWVDPNQGCARDAFRVFCNFTAGGETCVTPRDDVTQFSYVDSEGSPIGVVQLTFLRLLSVSAHQDVSYPCLGVAREGPLKLRGANEDELSLETSPYVKEFRDGCQTQQGRTVLEVRTPVLEQLPVLDASFSDLGAPPRRGGVLLGPVCFMG
;
A
#
# COMPACT_ATOMS: atom_id res chain seq x y z
N GLY A 1 22.76 20.77 34.12
CA GLY A 1 22.07 19.76 34.95
C GLY A 1 23.07 18.72 35.41
N PRO A 2 22.80 17.94 36.47
CA PRO A 2 23.71 16.87 36.87
C PRO A 2 23.72 15.76 35.80
N PRO A 3 24.82 15.01 35.64
CA PRO A 3 24.90 13.94 34.65
C PRO A 3 24.02 12.76 35.04
N GLY A 4 23.36 12.17 34.04
CA GLY A 4 22.40 11.07 34.19
C GLY A 4 23.06 9.75 34.62
N GLU A 5 22.31 9.01 35.44
CA GLU A 5 22.72 7.75 36.05
C GLU A 5 22.65 6.59 35.04
N VAL A 6 23.69 5.76 34.99
CA VAL A 6 23.81 4.63 34.06
C VAL A 6 23.02 3.44 34.61
N ILE A 7 21.97 3.02 33.90
CA ILE A 7 21.18 1.83 34.26
C ILE A 7 21.96 0.58 33.82
N GLN A 8 22.37 -0.25 34.78
CA GLN A 8 22.94 -1.58 34.49
C GLN A 8 21.83 -2.58 34.15
N PRO A 9 21.99 -3.42 33.11
CA PRO A 9 21.03 -4.47 32.82
C PRO A 9 21.12 -5.62 33.84
N LEU A 10 19.95 -6.11 34.27
CA LEU A 10 19.80 -7.28 35.15
C LEU A 10 20.32 -8.57 34.48
N PRO A 11 20.84 -9.53 35.25
CA PRO A 11 21.45 -10.75 34.70
C PRO A 11 20.41 -11.69 34.08
N ILE A 12 20.66 -12.09 32.83
CA ILE A 12 19.88 -13.10 32.10
C ILE A 12 20.22 -14.49 32.68
N GLN A 13 19.26 -15.15 33.31
CA GLN A 13 19.39 -16.56 33.70
C GLN A 13 19.03 -17.47 32.52
N MET A 14 20.02 -18.20 32.00
CA MET A 14 19.81 -19.25 31.00
C MET A 14 19.43 -20.58 31.68
N PRO A 15 18.44 -21.34 31.16
CA PRO A 15 18.12 -22.66 31.68
C PRO A 15 19.23 -23.67 31.33
N LYS A 16 19.57 -24.52 32.29
CA LYS A 16 20.66 -25.52 32.21
C LYS A 16 20.34 -26.60 31.17
N LYS A 17 21.25 -26.77 30.20
CA LYS A 17 21.30 -27.93 29.29
C LYS A 17 21.49 -29.24 30.08
N THR A 18 20.61 -30.21 29.88
CA THR A 18 20.80 -31.61 30.28
C THR A 18 21.74 -32.31 29.30
N ARG A 19 22.99 -32.58 29.74
CA ARG A 19 23.93 -33.47 29.04
C ARG A 19 23.49 -34.92 29.27
N ARG A 20 23.17 -35.67 28.21
CA ARG A 20 23.21 -37.14 28.25
C ARG A 20 24.59 -37.59 27.78
N SER A 21 25.29 -38.29 28.66
CA SER A 21 26.58 -38.95 28.41
C SER A 21 26.33 -40.19 27.57
N VAL A 22 27.13 -40.41 26.51
CA VAL A 22 27.17 -41.69 25.80
C VAL A 22 28.57 -42.25 26.01
N ASP A 23 28.60 -43.41 26.65
CA ASP A 23 29.79 -44.13 27.08
C ASP A 23 30.52 -44.71 25.86
N GLY A 24 31.78 -44.30 25.70
CA GLY A 24 32.65 -44.73 24.62
C GLY A 24 33.46 -45.95 25.04
N SER A 25 32.88 -47.14 24.92
CA SER A 25 33.66 -48.39 24.86
C SER A 25 32.79 -49.60 24.49
N ARG A 26 32.71 -49.93 23.19
CA ARG A 26 32.75 -51.34 22.79
C ARG A 26 33.25 -51.52 21.37
N LEU A 27 34.23 -52.42 21.29
CA LEU A 27 35.11 -52.74 20.20
C LEU A 27 34.40 -53.41 19.02
N MET A 28 35.09 -53.31 17.88
CA MET A 28 34.84 -53.95 16.60
C MET A 28 34.22 -55.34 16.67
N GLN A 29 33.19 -55.55 15.84
CA GLN A 29 32.95 -56.84 15.22
C GLN A 29 32.42 -56.58 13.81
N GLU A 30 33.28 -56.87 12.84
CA GLU A 30 32.95 -57.00 11.43
C GLU A 30 32.02 -58.20 11.27
N ASP A 31 30.87 -58.02 10.62
CA ASP A 31 30.40 -58.98 9.63
C ASP A 31 29.39 -58.32 8.68
N GLU A 32 29.60 -58.59 7.41
CA GLU A 32 28.97 -57.94 6.27
C GLU A 32 27.50 -58.33 6.06
N ALA A 33 26.67 -57.34 5.70
CA ALA A 33 25.70 -57.44 4.61
C ALA A 33 25.13 -56.04 4.31
N ILE A 34 25.84 -55.26 3.50
CA ILE A 34 25.28 -54.07 2.86
C ILE A 34 24.32 -54.55 1.76
N PRO A 35 23.03 -54.17 1.74
CA PRO A 35 22.24 -54.30 0.53
C PRO A 35 22.83 -53.33 -0.49
N ALA A 36 23.51 -53.87 -1.49
CA ALA A 36 23.90 -53.13 -2.68
C ALA A 36 22.64 -52.61 -3.38
N GLY A 37 22.41 -51.30 -3.32
CA GLY A 37 21.24 -50.68 -3.95
C GLY A 37 21.10 -49.19 -3.74
N GLY A 38 22.17 -48.41 -3.91
CA GLY A 38 22.09 -46.96 -3.91
C GLY A 38 23.47 -46.32 -4.07
N ALA A 39 23.94 -46.19 -5.31
CA ALA A 39 25.18 -45.49 -5.59
C ALA A 39 25.10 -44.02 -5.12
N PRO A 40 26.21 -43.41 -4.65
CA PRO A 40 26.28 -41.96 -4.52
C PRO A 40 26.18 -41.37 -5.93
N GLY A 41 25.01 -40.82 -6.25
CA GLY A 41 24.57 -40.54 -7.62
C GLY A 41 23.19 -41.09 -7.99
N SER A 42 22.37 -41.53 -7.02
CA SER A 42 20.96 -41.86 -7.26
C SER A 42 20.22 -40.69 -7.92
N ALA A 43 19.53 -40.96 -9.03
CA ALA A 43 18.76 -39.97 -9.78
C ALA A 43 17.79 -39.17 -8.89
N GLY A 44 17.20 -39.81 -7.87
CA GLY A 44 16.29 -39.15 -6.92
C GLY A 44 16.97 -38.15 -5.98
N GLY A 45 18.26 -38.35 -5.63
CA GLY A 45 19.00 -37.40 -4.77
C GLY A 45 19.44 -36.15 -5.52
N LEU A 46 19.70 -36.26 -6.83
CA LEU A 46 19.97 -35.11 -7.69
C LEU A 46 18.68 -34.35 -8.01
N GLU A 47 17.57 -35.06 -8.22
CA GLU A 47 16.24 -34.48 -8.48
C GLU A 47 15.76 -33.60 -7.31
N GLU A 48 16.00 -34.00 -6.05
CA GLU A 48 15.69 -33.18 -4.87
C GLU A 48 16.54 -31.89 -4.81
N ILE A 49 17.81 -31.96 -5.19
CA ILE A 49 18.71 -30.80 -5.26
C ILE A 49 18.25 -29.85 -6.37
N PHE A 50 17.94 -30.37 -7.56
CA PHE A 50 17.42 -29.56 -8.67
C PHE A 50 16.08 -28.92 -8.32
N GLY A 51 15.17 -29.65 -7.68
CA GLY A 51 13.90 -29.10 -7.19
C GLY A 51 14.09 -27.99 -6.15
N SER A 52 15.07 -28.13 -5.26
CA SER A 52 15.43 -27.09 -4.28
C SER A 52 16.01 -25.84 -4.97
N LEU A 53 16.86 -26.02 -5.98
CA LEU A 53 17.44 -24.91 -6.75
C LEU A 53 16.39 -24.19 -7.59
N ASP A 54 15.47 -24.91 -8.20
CA ASP A 54 14.36 -24.33 -8.96
C ASP A 54 13.43 -23.53 -8.04
N SER A 55 13.13 -24.06 -6.84
CA SER A 55 12.33 -23.35 -5.83
C SER A 55 13.01 -22.04 -5.38
N LEU A 56 14.32 -22.07 -5.09
CA LEU A 56 15.09 -20.89 -4.72
C LEU A 56 15.17 -19.87 -5.88
N ARG A 57 15.29 -20.36 -7.12
CA ARG A 57 15.29 -19.51 -8.31
C ARG A 57 13.95 -18.80 -8.47
N GLU A 58 12.84 -19.52 -8.31
CA GLU A 58 11.50 -18.94 -8.37
C GLU A 58 11.29 -17.88 -7.29
N GLU A 59 11.73 -18.15 -6.06
CA GLU A 59 11.68 -17.19 -4.95
C GLU A 59 12.50 -15.93 -5.24
N ILE A 60 13.71 -16.07 -5.80
CA ILE A 60 14.54 -14.94 -6.22
C ILE A 60 13.88 -14.15 -7.34
N GLU A 61 13.28 -14.82 -8.32
CA GLU A 61 12.58 -14.15 -9.41
C GLU A 61 11.35 -13.38 -8.89
N GLN A 62 10.60 -13.93 -7.94
CA GLN A 62 9.47 -13.23 -7.29
C GLN A 62 9.92 -12.00 -6.49
N MET A 63 11.09 -12.05 -5.84
CA MET A 63 11.67 -10.86 -5.20
C MET A 63 12.09 -9.79 -6.20
N ARG A 64 12.53 -10.19 -7.41
CA ARG A 64 12.99 -9.27 -8.45
C ARG A 64 11.84 -8.68 -9.28
N ARG A 65 10.78 -9.46 -9.51
CA ARG A 65 9.63 -9.12 -10.35
C ARG A 65 8.36 -9.57 -9.62
N PRO A 66 7.91 -8.78 -8.64
CA PRO A 66 6.70 -9.11 -7.90
C PRO A 66 5.49 -9.15 -8.82
N THR A 67 4.60 -10.11 -8.58
CA THR A 67 3.44 -10.38 -9.45
C THR A 67 2.20 -9.55 -9.10
N GLY A 68 2.25 -8.76 -8.02
CA GLY A 68 1.12 -7.96 -7.55
C GLY A 68 0.05 -8.79 -6.83
N THR A 69 0.43 -9.95 -6.30
CA THR A 69 -0.43 -10.82 -5.48
C THR A 69 -0.17 -10.59 -3.99
N GLN A 70 -1.05 -11.08 -3.11
CA GLN A 70 -0.86 -10.90 -1.66
C GLN A 70 0.47 -11.46 -1.15
N ASP A 71 0.92 -12.59 -1.70
CA ASP A 71 2.21 -13.21 -1.34
C ASP A 71 3.43 -12.53 -1.99
N SER A 72 3.21 -11.72 -3.04
CA SER A 72 4.27 -11.04 -3.80
C SER A 72 3.76 -9.66 -4.26
N PRO A 73 3.51 -8.74 -3.31
CA PRO A 73 3.01 -7.42 -3.63
C PRO A 73 4.09 -6.60 -4.34
N ALA A 74 3.68 -5.78 -5.30
CA ALA A 74 4.60 -4.84 -5.93
C ALA A 74 4.77 -3.59 -5.06
N ARG A 75 5.84 -2.81 -5.24
CA ARG A 75 6.01 -1.58 -4.46
C ARG A 75 4.97 -0.51 -4.84
N THR A 76 4.70 -0.34 -6.13
CA THR A 76 3.63 0.51 -6.68
C THR A 76 3.04 -0.14 -7.92
N CYS A 77 1.88 0.35 -8.39
CA CYS A 77 1.30 -0.09 -9.66
C CYS A 77 2.23 0.19 -10.85
N GLN A 78 3.01 1.26 -10.81
CA GLN A 78 3.96 1.58 -11.87
C GLN A 78 5.13 0.59 -11.91
N ASP A 79 5.68 0.21 -10.75
CA ASP A 79 6.71 -0.83 -10.66
C ASP A 79 6.18 -2.16 -11.22
N LEU A 80 4.93 -2.50 -10.89
CA LEU A 80 4.26 -3.68 -11.43
C LEU A 80 4.10 -3.61 -12.95
N LYS A 81 3.71 -2.46 -13.50
CA LYS A 81 3.56 -2.26 -14.95
C LYS A 81 4.89 -2.35 -15.70
N LEU A 82 5.97 -1.84 -15.11
CA LEU A 82 7.32 -1.94 -15.67
C LEU A 82 7.79 -3.40 -15.69
N CYS A 83 7.45 -4.18 -14.67
CA CYS A 83 7.75 -5.60 -14.61
C CYS A 83 6.85 -6.41 -15.56
N HIS A 84 5.58 -6.05 -15.71
CA HIS A 84 4.58 -6.83 -16.45
C HIS A 84 3.72 -5.92 -17.35
N PRO A 85 4.25 -5.50 -18.52
CA PRO A 85 3.56 -4.59 -19.44
C PRO A 85 2.23 -5.13 -19.98
N GLU A 86 2.03 -6.44 -19.95
CA GLU A 86 0.84 -7.15 -20.43
C GLU A 86 -0.34 -7.12 -19.45
N LEU A 87 -0.12 -6.76 -18.18
CA LEU A 87 -1.19 -6.77 -17.19
C LEU A 87 -2.27 -5.73 -17.54
N PRO A 88 -3.56 -6.10 -17.40
CA PRO A 88 -4.69 -5.20 -17.58
C PRO A 88 -4.97 -4.37 -16.32
N ASP A 89 -5.67 -3.25 -16.47
CA ASP A 89 -6.17 -2.48 -15.34
C ASP A 89 -7.00 -3.36 -14.40
N GLY A 90 -6.89 -3.12 -13.10
CA GLY A 90 -7.58 -3.96 -12.11
C GLY A 90 -7.03 -3.84 -10.70
N GLU A 91 -7.44 -4.77 -9.85
CA GLU A 91 -7.08 -4.82 -8.44
C GLU A 91 -5.81 -5.64 -8.21
N TYR A 92 -4.79 -5.03 -7.58
CA TYR A 92 -3.51 -5.68 -7.29
C TYR A 92 -3.04 -5.33 -5.88
N TRP A 93 -2.14 -6.15 -5.34
CA TRP A 93 -1.53 -5.92 -4.03
C TRP A 93 -0.26 -5.09 -4.18
N VAL A 94 -0.18 -4.03 -3.36
CA VAL A 94 1.00 -3.17 -3.27
C VAL A 94 1.52 -3.06 -1.85
N ASP A 95 2.84 -2.90 -1.73
CA ASP A 95 3.56 -2.68 -0.47
C ASP A 95 4.60 -1.54 -0.60
N PRO A 96 4.14 -0.27 -0.56
CA PRO A 96 4.97 0.92 -0.72
C PRO A 96 6.09 1.08 0.32
N ASN A 97 5.80 0.79 1.59
CA ASN A 97 6.77 0.87 2.69
C ASN A 97 7.76 -0.31 2.71
N GLN A 98 7.44 -1.38 1.96
CA GLN A 98 8.21 -2.62 1.91
C GLN A 98 8.39 -3.27 3.29
N GLY A 99 9.30 -4.24 3.35
CA GLY A 99 9.64 -4.93 4.59
C GLY A 99 8.70 -6.11 4.81
N CYS A 100 7.76 -5.97 5.74
CA CYS A 100 6.87 -7.08 6.10
C CYS A 100 5.58 -7.00 5.28
N ALA A 101 5.49 -7.74 4.17
CA ALA A 101 4.35 -7.78 3.25
C ALA A 101 2.94 -8.08 3.86
N ARG A 102 2.83 -8.32 5.17
CA ARG A 102 1.56 -8.51 5.88
C ARG A 102 0.73 -7.22 6.00
N ASP A 103 1.35 -6.05 5.88
CA ASP A 103 0.65 -4.76 5.82
C ASP A 103 0.54 -4.20 4.39
N ALA A 104 0.84 -5.03 3.39
CA ALA A 104 0.47 -4.78 2.00
C ALA A 104 -1.05 -4.68 1.89
N PHE A 105 -1.53 -3.95 0.88
CA PHE A 105 -2.95 -3.66 0.70
C PHE A 105 -3.33 -3.72 -0.77
N ARG A 106 -4.61 -4.00 -1.03
CA ARG A 106 -5.15 -4.11 -2.39
C ARG A 106 -5.61 -2.74 -2.91
N VAL A 107 -5.23 -2.41 -4.13
CA VAL A 107 -5.52 -1.12 -4.77
C VAL A 107 -5.90 -1.31 -6.23
N PHE A 108 -6.62 -0.33 -6.77
CA PHE A 108 -6.85 -0.28 -8.20
C PHE A 108 -5.60 0.27 -8.90
N CYS A 109 -5.00 -0.54 -9.77
CA CYS A 109 -3.95 -0.12 -10.68
C CYS A 109 -4.54 0.27 -12.03
N ASN A 110 -4.32 1.52 -12.42
CA ASN A 110 -4.69 2.02 -13.73
C ASN A 110 -3.46 2.03 -14.65
N PHE A 111 -3.20 0.91 -15.31
CA PHE A 111 -2.08 0.74 -16.23
C PHE A 111 -2.29 1.47 -17.57
N THR A 112 -3.53 1.71 -17.98
CA THR A 112 -3.83 2.55 -19.15
C THR A 112 -3.54 4.02 -18.90
N ALA A 113 -3.62 4.48 -17.65
CA ALA A 113 -3.23 5.82 -17.20
C ALA A 113 -1.74 5.92 -16.76
N GLY A 114 -0.87 5.04 -17.25
CA GLY A 114 0.57 5.11 -16.93
C GLY A 114 0.99 4.39 -15.65
N GLY A 115 0.12 3.57 -15.06
CA GLY A 115 0.42 2.79 -13.86
C GLY A 115 0.08 3.52 -12.56
N GLU A 116 -0.97 4.34 -12.56
CA GLU A 116 -1.41 5.03 -11.35
C GLU A 116 -1.86 4.04 -10.28
N THR A 117 -1.49 4.34 -9.03
CA THR A 117 -1.92 3.61 -7.85
C THR A 117 -3.10 4.37 -7.21
N CYS A 118 -4.31 3.84 -7.34
CA CYS A 118 -5.53 4.51 -6.90
C CYS A 118 -6.07 3.89 -5.61
N VAL A 119 -6.31 4.76 -4.62
CA VAL A 119 -6.83 4.41 -3.30
C VAL A 119 -8.22 5.00 -3.12
N THR A 120 -9.16 4.16 -2.69
CA THR A 120 -10.58 4.51 -2.62
C THR A 120 -10.91 5.19 -1.28
N PRO A 121 -11.74 6.24 -1.27
CA PRO A 121 -12.27 6.79 -0.03
C PRO A 121 -13.24 5.81 0.62
N ARG A 122 -13.33 5.85 1.95
CA ARG A 122 -14.38 5.15 2.68
C ARG A 122 -15.72 5.87 2.49
N ASP A 123 -16.78 5.11 2.28
CA ASP A 123 -18.16 5.60 2.24
C ASP A 123 -18.66 5.99 3.65
N ASP A 124 -18.04 7.01 4.25
CA ASP A 124 -18.43 7.58 5.54
C ASP A 124 -18.77 9.06 5.38
N VAL A 125 -19.98 9.42 5.80
CA VAL A 125 -20.50 10.79 5.73
C VAL A 125 -19.93 11.68 6.84
N THR A 126 -19.30 11.10 7.86
CA THR A 126 -18.79 11.80 9.05
C THR A 126 -17.32 12.16 8.98
N GLN A 127 -16.50 11.32 8.33
CA GLN A 127 -15.06 11.52 8.22
C GLN A 127 -14.52 11.04 6.87
N PHE A 128 -13.67 11.85 6.23
CA PHE A 128 -12.94 11.38 5.05
C PHE A 128 -11.80 10.49 5.52
N SER A 129 -11.80 9.26 5.03
CA SER A 129 -10.78 8.26 5.29
C SER A 129 -10.60 7.43 4.03
N TYR A 130 -9.50 6.69 3.95
CA TYR A 130 -9.11 5.95 2.76
C TYR A 130 -8.92 4.49 3.11
N VAL A 131 -9.44 3.63 2.24
CA VAL A 131 -9.46 2.20 2.41
C VAL A 131 -8.86 1.52 1.19
N ASP A 132 -8.37 0.31 1.42
CA ASP A 132 -8.01 -0.58 0.34
C ASP A 132 -9.27 -1.10 -0.38
N SER A 133 -9.06 -1.87 -1.44
CA SER A 133 -10.14 -2.47 -2.22
C SER A 133 -10.89 -3.61 -1.51
N GLU A 134 -10.55 -3.90 -0.26
CA GLU A 134 -11.28 -4.79 0.65
C GLU A 134 -12.03 -4.02 1.74
N GLY A 135 -11.92 -2.69 1.77
CA GLY A 135 -12.55 -1.82 2.77
C GLY A 135 -11.74 -1.67 4.06
N SER A 136 -10.50 -2.19 4.11
CA SER A 136 -9.62 -2.05 5.27
C SER A 136 -8.94 -0.68 5.28
N PRO A 137 -8.89 0.03 6.42
CA PRO A 137 -8.20 1.32 6.50
C PRO A 137 -6.72 1.22 6.15
N ILE A 138 -6.24 2.09 5.28
CA ILE A 138 -4.82 2.13 4.91
C ILE A 138 -4.03 2.92 5.96
N GLY A 139 -2.89 2.35 6.38
CA GLY A 139 -2.01 2.97 7.35
C GLY A 139 -1.37 4.27 6.83
N VAL A 140 -1.17 5.24 7.73
CA VAL A 140 -0.51 6.53 7.40
C VAL A 140 0.90 6.36 6.83
N VAL A 141 1.62 5.31 7.25
CA VAL A 141 2.95 4.98 6.74
C VAL A 141 2.88 4.60 5.28
N GLN A 142 1.92 3.74 4.90
CA GLN A 142 1.73 3.32 3.52
C GLN A 142 1.41 4.51 2.59
N LEU A 143 0.49 5.39 3.01
CA LEU A 143 0.19 6.62 2.27
C LEU A 143 1.41 7.55 2.16
N THR A 144 2.22 7.64 3.21
CA THR A 144 3.46 8.45 3.18
C THR A 144 4.45 7.91 2.16
N PHE A 145 4.64 6.59 2.10
CA PHE A 145 5.51 5.99 1.08
C PHE A 145 4.93 6.12 -0.32
N LEU A 146 3.62 5.98 -0.53
CA LEU A 146 3.00 6.26 -1.84
C LEU A 146 3.32 7.68 -2.33
N ARG A 147 3.23 8.68 -1.44
CA ARG A 147 3.65 10.06 -1.76
C ARG A 147 5.13 10.11 -2.12
N LEU A 148 6.02 9.53 -1.31
CA LEU A 148 7.46 9.56 -1.58
C LEU A 148 7.87 8.87 -2.91
N LEU A 149 7.04 7.95 -3.39
CA LEU A 149 7.26 7.17 -4.61
C LEU A 149 6.53 7.73 -5.83
N SER A 150 5.93 8.90 -5.68
CA SER A 150 5.15 9.53 -6.74
C SER A 150 5.78 10.86 -7.18
N VAL A 151 5.46 11.29 -8.39
CA VAL A 151 5.79 12.60 -8.96
C VAL A 151 4.57 13.53 -9.02
N SER A 152 3.36 12.95 -9.07
CA SER A 152 2.12 13.70 -9.02
C SER A 152 0.99 12.86 -8.43
N ALA A 153 -0.04 13.53 -7.93
CA ALA A 153 -1.26 12.87 -7.48
C ALA A 153 -2.47 13.65 -7.98
N HIS A 154 -3.58 12.93 -8.17
CA HIS A 154 -4.84 13.54 -8.50
C HIS A 154 -6.00 12.95 -7.70
N GLN A 155 -7.02 13.77 -7.45
CA GLN A 155 -8.25 13.35 -6.81
C GLN A 155 -9.40 14.25 -7.25
N ASP A 156 -10.53 13.62 -7.54
CA ASP A 156 -11.77 14.32 -7.88
C ASP A 156 -12.68 14.43 -6.66
N VAL A 157 -13.33 15.58 -6.50
CA VAL A 157 -14.34 15.80 -5.47
C VAL A 157 -15.58 16.39 -6.12
N SER A 158 -16.72 15.70 -6.04
CA SER A 158 -17.96 16.18 -6.64
C SER A 158 -19.01 16.58 -5.61
N TYR A 159 -19.80 17.60 -5.92
CA TYR A 159 -20.91 18.06 -5.08
C TYR A 159 -22.11 18.48 -5.95
N PRO A 160 -23.34 18.52 -5.42
CA PRO A 160 -24.52 18.89 -6.21
C PRO A 160 -24.40 20.33 -6.70
N CYS A 161 -24.89 20.63 -7.91
CA CYS A 161 -24.87 22.01 -8.40
C CYS A 161 -25.70 22.91 -7.47
N LEU A 162 -25.06 23.94 -6.91
CA LEU A 162 -25.73 24.95 -6.10
C LEU A 162 -26.56 25.87 -7.01
N GLY A 163 -27.80 26.16 -6.61
CA GLY A 163 -28.65 27.14 -7.31
C GLY A 163 -28.15 28.58 -7.15
N VAL A 164 -28.77 29.51 -7.88
CA VAL A 164 -28.35 30.94 -7.99
C VAL A 164 -28.32 31.74 -6.66
N ALA A 165 -28.70 31.15 -5.52
CA ALA A 165 -29.05 31.87 -4.30
C ALA A 165 -28.19 31.59 -3.05
N ARG A 166 -27.35 30.54 -3.00
CA ARG A 166 -26.50 30.14 -1.84
C ARG A 166 -25.45 29.14 -2.32
N GLU A 167 -24.19 29.07 -1.89
CA GLU A 167 -23.31 29.72 -0.89
C GLU A 167 -21.86 29.47 -1.38
N GLY A 168 -20.87 30.26 -0.96
CA GLY A 168 -19.53 30.38 -1.57
C GLY A 168 -18.75 29.09 -1.90
N PRO A 169 -17.63 29.21 -2.66
CA PRO A 169 -16.94 28.08 -3.26
C PRO A 169 -16.59 26.99 -2.24
N LEU A 170 -16.67 25.73 -2.67
CA LEU A 170 -16.26 24.57 -1.87
C LEU A 170 -14.75 24.70 -1.61
N LYS A 171 -14.39 24.67 -0.33
CA LYS A 171 -13.00 24.65 0.14
C LYS A 171 -12.67 23.24 0.59
N LEU A 172 -11.63 22.68 0.00
CA LEU A 172 -11.10 21.36 0.37
C LEU A 172 -9.94 21.57 1.33
N ARG A 173 -9.77 20.63 2.27
CA ARG A 173 -8.62 20.59 3.16
C ARG A 173 -7.74 19.41 2.78
N GLY A 174 -6.51 19.71 2.36
CA GLY A 174 -5.52 18.69 2.02
C GLY A 174 -4.96 17.97 3.24
N ALA A 175 -4.17 16.92 3.01
CA ALA A 175 -3.57 16.14 4.09
C ALA A 175 -2.47 16.88 4.87
N ASN A 176 -1.90 17.94 4.29
CA ASN A 176 -0.97 18.85 4.93
C ASN A 176 -1.66 20.09 5.54
N GLU A 177 -2.99 20.06 5.67
CA GLU A 177 -3.82 21.14 6.20
C GLU A 177 -3.96 22.38 5.30
N ASP A 178 -3.41 22.34 4.09
CA ASP A 178 -3.60 23.41 3.10
C ASP A 178 -5.06 23.51 2.67
N GLU A 179 -5.52 24.74 2.44
CA GLU A 179 -6.81 25.02 1.83
C GLU A 179 -6.68 24.97 0.29
N LEU A 180 -7.37 24.03 -0.34
CA LEU A 180 -7.41 23.86 -1.79
C LEU A 180 -8.75 24.35 -2.33
N SER A 181 -8.69 25.38 -3.16
CA SER A 181 -9.83 25.96 -3.87
C SER A 181 -9.38 26.51 -5.23
N LEU A 182 -10.34 26.90 -6.07
CA LEU A 182 -10.06 27.54 -7.37
C LEU A 182 -9.28 28.84 -7.26
N GLU A 183 -9.39 29.53 -6.11
CA GLU A 183 -8.74 30.82 -5.88
C GLU A 183 -7.36 30.65 -5.24
N THR A 184 -7.22 29.65 -4.36
CA THR A 184 -6.00 29.46 -3.56
C THR A 184 -4.97 28.56 -4.22
N SER A 185 -5.37 27.73 -5.20
CA SER A 185 -4.49 26.74 -5.80
C SER A 185 -4.61 26.66 -7.33
N PRO A 186 -3.49 26.77 -8.07
CA PRO A 186 -3.49 26.61 -9.54
C PRO A 186 -3.71 25.14 -9.98
N TYR A 187 -3.66 24.20 -9.04
CA TYR A 187 -3.80 22.77 -9.28
C TYR A 187 -5.25 22.28 -9.21
N VAL A 188 -6.19 23.18 -8.91
CA VAL A 188 -7.62 22.86 -8.81
C VAL A 188 -8.33 23.38 -10.05
N LYS A 189 -9.13 22.50 -10.67
CA LYS A 189 -9.99 22.83 -11.81
C LYS A 189 -11.43 22.48 -11.49
N GLU A 190 -12.37 23.28 -11.98
CA GLU A 190 -13.81 23.01 -11.84
C GLU A 190 -14.41 22.58 -13.19
N PHE A 191 -15.19 21.52 -13.15
CA PHE A 191 -16.03 21.04 -14.24
C PHE A 191 -17.47 20.96 -13.77
N ARG A 192 -18.42 21.31 -14.64
CA ARG A 192 -19.86 21.26 -14.32
C ARG A 192 -20.53 20.25 -15.23
N ASP A 193 -21.03 19.17 -14.63
CA ASP A 193 -21.73 18.12 -15.33
C ASP A 193 -23.23 18.19 -15.05
N GLY A 194 -24.04 18.35 -16.09
CA GLY A 194 -25.50 18.32 -15.96
C GLY A 194 -26.14 19.46 -15.17
N CYS A 195 -25.42 20.52 -14.78
CA CYS A 195 -25.98 21.64 -13.97
C CYS A 195 -27.11 22.45 -14.65
N GLN A 196 -27.41 22.18 -15.93
CA GLN A 196 -28.58 22.72 -16.61
C GLN A 196 -29.88 22.07 -16.11
N THR A 197 -29.77 20.89 -15.51
CA THR A 197 -30.86 20.17 -14.84
C THR A 197 -30.69 20.30 -13.32
N GLN A 198 -31.78 20.20 -12.55
CA GLN A 198 -31.69 20.24 -11.06
C GLN A 198 -31.02 18.98 -10.45
N GLN A 199 -30.42 18.12 -11.26
CA GLN A 199 -29.76 16.87 -10.86
C GLN A 199 -28.26 16.85 -11.19
N GLY A 200 -27.70 17.94 -11.71
CA GLY A 200 -26.28 18.03 -12.06
C GLY A 200 -25.34 18.00 -10.86
N ARG A 201 -24.05 17.81 -11.14
CA ARG A 201 -22.95 17.88 -10.17
C ARG A 201 -21.83 18.80 -10.67
N THR A 202 -21.20 19.50 -9.74
CA THR A 202 -19.92 20.16 -9.96
C THR A 202 -18.81 19.24 -9.49
N VAL A 203 -17.73 19.11 -10.27
CA VAL A 203 -16.54 18.31 -9.97
C VAL A 203 -15.34 19.23 -9.84
N LEU A 204 -14.63 19.14 -8.73
CA LEU A 204 -13.31 19.72 -8.54
C LEU A 204 -12.26 18.64 -8.80
N GLU A 205 -11.49 18.80 -9.88
CA GLU A 205 -10.28 17.99 -10.12
C GLU A 205 -9.11 18.68 -9.44
N VAL A 206 -8.49 18.01 -8.47
CA VAL A 206 -7.23 18.43 -7.86
C VAL A 206 -6.11 17.60 -8.48
N ARG A 207 -5.21 18.22 -9.24
CA ARG A 207 -4.03 17.54 -9.83
C ARG A 207 -2.77 18.32 -9.48
N THR A 208 -2.00 17.81 -8.51
CA THR A 208 -0.90 18.55 -7.88
C THR A 208 0.40 17.73 -7.87
N PRO A 209 1.56 18.38 -8.10
CA PRO A 209 2.86 17.79 -7.82
C PRO A 209 3.22 17.85 -6.31
N VAL A 210 2.44 18.58 -5.50
CA VAL A 210 2.66 18.71 -4.06
C VAL A 210 1.91 17.58 -3.34
N LEU A 211 2.57 16.44 -3.21
CA LEU A 211 1.94 15.18 -2.79
C LEU A 211 1.44 15.15 -1.34
N GLU A 212 1.99 16.03 -0.51
CA GLU A 212 1.57 16.21 0.87
C GLU A 212 0.15 16.82 0.96
N GLN A 213 -0.33 17.47 -0.11
CA GLN A 213 -1.68 18.02 -0.17
C GLN A 213 -2.74 16.94 -0.31
N LEU A 214 -2.41 15.78 -0.90
CA LEU A 214 -3.37 14.70 -1.12
C LEU A 214 -3.13 13.52 -0.15
N PRO A 215 -4.19 12.82 0.27
CA PRO A 215 -5.56 13.00 -0.20
C PRO A 215 -6.35 14.09 0.56
N VAL A 216 -7.54 14.43 0.08
CA VAL A 216 -8.45 15.37 0.74
C VAL A 216 -8.98 14.77 2.04
N LEU A 217 -8.88 15.50 3.15
CA LEU A 217 -9.29 15.07 4.49
C LEU A 217 -10.55 15.77 5.01
N ASP A 218 -10.91 16.92 4.45
CA ASP A 218 -12.16 17.60 4.77
C ASP A 218 -12.66 18.46 3.61
N ALA A 219 -13.94 18.83 3.67
CA ALA A 219 -14.56 19.76 2.73
C ALA A 219 -15.59 20.64 3.46
N SER A 220 -15.55 21.94 3.16
CA SER A 220 -16.43 22.93 3.79
C SER A 220 -16.91 23.97 2.78
N PHE A 221 -18.14 24.46 2.97
CA PHE A 221 -18.68 25.59 2.20
C PHE A 221 -18.41 26.88 2.95
N SER A 222 -18.03 27.93 2.23
CA SER A 222 -17.48 29.17 2.80
C SER A 222 -18.43 29.95 3.72
N ASP A 223 -19.76 29.72 3.67
CA ASP A 223 -20.78 30.57 4.33
C ASP A 223 -21.62 29.89 5.43
N LEU A 224 -21.39 28.62 5.76
CA LEU A 224 -22.16 27.94 6.80
C LEU A 224 -21.41 27.96 8.14
N GLY A 225 -21.80 28.87 9.03
CA GLY A 225 -21.46 28.83 10.47
C GLY A 225 -22.08 27.63 11.24
N ALA A 226 -22.60 26.63 10.52
CA ALA A 226 -23.08 25.36 11.02
C ALA A 226 -22.16 24.25 10.48
N PRO A 227 -21.91 23.17 11.24
CA PRO A 227 -21.05 22.08 10.77
C PRO A 227 -21.52 21.64 9.39
N PRO A 228 -20.61 21.50 8.41
CA PRO A 228 -20.99 21.15 7.05
C PRO A 228 -21.79 19.86 7.13
N ARG A 229 -23.07 19.91 6.76
CA ARG A 229 -23.78 18.70 6.40
C ARG A 229 -23.09 18.22 5.12
N ARG A 230 -22.07 17.37 5.27
CA ARG A 230 -21.28 16.72 4.21
C ARG A 230 -22.16 15.97 3.18
N GLY A 231 -23.46 15.86 3.45
CA GLY A 231 -24.48 15.29 2.57
C GLY A 231 -24.48 15.96 1.20
N GLY A 232 -23.86 15.29 0.24
CA GLY A 232 -23.81 15.69 -1.16
C GLY A 232 -22.40 15.67 -1.74
N VAL A 233 -21.37 15.85 -0.90
CA VAL A 233 -19.97 15.75 -1.33
C VAL A 233 -19.61 14.27 -1.50
N LEU A 234 -19.11 13.92 -2.67
CA LEU A 234 -18.61 12.59 -3.00
C LEU A 234 -17.12 12.71 -3.33
N LEU A 235 -16.31 11.94 -2.62
CA LEU A 235 -14.90 11.80 -2.91
C LEU A 235 -14.71 10.75 -4.01
N GLY A 236 -13.87 11.07 -4.99
CA GLY A 236 -13.26 10.09 -5.87
C GLY A 236 -12.02 9.45 -5.24
N PRO A 237 -11.47 8.40 -5.86
CA PRO A 237 -10.20 7.82 -5.46
C PRO A 237 -9.08 8.86 -5.56
N VAL A 238 -8.10 8.75 -4.66
CA VAL A 238 -6.83 9.45 -4.79
C VAL A 238 -5.89 8.57 -5.59
N CYS A 239 -5.36 9.07 -6.70
CA CYS A 239 -4.47 8.33 -7.58
C CYS A 239 -3.07 8.95 -7.58
N PHE A 240 -2.08 8.09 -7.41
CA PHE A 240 -0.67 8.43 -7.29
C PHE A 240 0.10 7.93 -8.53
N MET A 241 0.87 8.80 -9.17
CA MET A 241 1.69 8.51 -10.35
C MET A 241 3.15 8.77 -10.02
N GLY A 242 4.06 7.83 -10.30
CA GLY A 242 5.51 7.96 -10.07
C GLY A 242 6.37 8.12 -11.31
#